data_AF-A0A438API0-F1
#
_entry.id   AF-A0A438API0-F1
#
_cell.length_a   1.000
_cell.length_b   1.000
_cell.length_c   1.000
_cell.angle_alpha   90.00
_cell.angle_beta   90.00
_cell.angle_gamma   90.00
#
_symmetry.space_group_name_H-M   'P 1'
#
loop_
_entity.id
_entity.type
_entity.pdbx_description
1 polymer ?
#
loop_
_entity_poly.entity_id
_entity_poly.type
_entity_poly.pdbx_seq_one_letter_code
_entity_poly.pdbx_strand_id
1 'polypeptide(L)'
;MRGIILAGGTGSRLHPITQGVSKQLVPVYDKPMIYYPLSTLMLAGIRDILVITTPRDADQFRHLLGDGSRFGISLSYQMQHEPNGLAQAFVLGANHIRSDSVALVLGDNIFYGPGLGTTLSRFHDIKGGAVFGYWVSDPGAYGVIEFDDAGTAISLEEKPAAPRSNYAVPGLYFYDNDVVSIARDLKPSERGEYEITDVNRTYLAAGRLQVEVLPRGTAWLDTGTFDSLLDASNFVRTIEQRQGLKIGVPEEVAWRRGFITDDELRERAEPLVKSGYGTYLLELLERGSQW
;
A
#
# COMPACT_ATOMS: atom_id res chain seq x y z
N MET A 1 -5.67 10.96 -10.37
CA MET A 1 -5.91 10.21 -9.11
C MET A 1 -4.97 10.65 -8.00
N ARG A 2 -5.43 10.66 -6.74
CA ARG A 2 -4.63 10.89 -5.51
C ARG A 2 -4.29 9.56 -4.82
N GLY A 3 -3.27 9.57 -3.96
CA GLY A 3 -2.91 8.42 -3.13
C GLY A 3 -3.06 8.70 -1.65
N ILE A 4 -3.35 7.65 -0.87
CA ILE A 4 -3.29 7.65 0.59
C ILE A 4 -2.50 6.42 1.03
N ILE A 5 -1.52 6.62 1.90
CA ILE A 5 -0.87 5.56 2.66
C ILE A 5 -1.35 5.67 4.10
N LEU A 6 -2.05 4.65 4.60
CA LEU A 6 -2.43 4.57 6.01
C LEU A 6 -1.32 3.87 6.79
N ALA A 7 -0.45 4.67 7.43
CA ALA A 7 0.69 4.25 8.23
C ALA A 7 0.50 4.65 9.71
N GLY A 8 -0.70 4.35 10.23
CA GLY A 8 -1.07 4.57 11.63
C GLY A 8 -1.09 3.28 12.45
N GLY A 9 -1.79 3.34 13.59
CA GLY A 9 -1.96 2.22 14.51
C GLY A 9 -0.81 2.05 15.50
N THR A 10 -1.04 1.22 16.52
CA THR A 10 -0.07 0.99 17.62
C THR A 10 0.95 -0.11 17.30
N GLY A 11 0.67 -0.96 16.30
CA GLY A 11 1.53 -2.08 15.97
C GLY A 11 1.75 -3.05 17.14
N SER A 12 0.79 -3.16 18.07
CA SER A 12 0.97 -3.83 19.37
C SER A 12 1.38 -5.31 19.29
N ARG A 13 1.04 -6.00 18.20
CA ARG A 13 1.45 -7.38 17.90
C ARG A 13 2.98 -7.55 17.73
N LEU A 14 3.71 -6.45 17.54
CA LEU A 14 5.17 -6.42 17.40
C LEU A 14 5.87 -5.80 18.62
N HIS A 15 5.17 -5.58 19.74
CA HIS A 15 5.84 -5.17 20.98
C HIS A 15 6.87 -6.22 21.41
N PRO A 16 8.11 -5.82 21.79
CA PRO A 16 8.49 -4.46 22.18
C PRO A 16 9.06 -3.57 21.06
N ILE A 17 9.24 -4.05 19.82
CA ILE A 17 9.83 -3.27 18.72
C ILE A 17 9.03 -1.96 18.51
N THR A 18 7.71 -2.09 18.43
CA THR A 18 6.81 -0.98 18.14
C THR A 18 6.55 -0.04 19.31
N GLN A 19 7.17 -0.29 20.48
CA GLN A 19 7.18 0.68 21.58
C GLN A 19 8.11 1.86 21.30
N GLY A 20 9.19 1.62 20.54
CA GLY A 20 10.19 2.64 20.21
C GLY A 20 10.00 3.29 18.83
N VAL A 21 9.50 2.53 17.85
CA VAL A 21 9.39 2.95 16.44
C VAL A 21 8.07 2.52 15.85
N SER A 22 7.51 3.31 14.92
CA SER A 22 6.31 2.91 14.18
C SER A 22 6.53 1.62 13.39
N LYS A 23 5.51 0.74 13.30
CA LYS A 23 5.58 -0.52 12.55
C LYS A 23 6.08 -0.29 11.12
N GLN A 24 5.55 0.72 10.45
CA GLN A 24 5.82 1.00 9.04
C GLN A 24 7.20 1.63 8.80
N LEU A 25 7.96 1.92 9.87
CA LEU A 25 9.35 2.37 9.81
C LEU A 25 10.35 1.24 10.15
N VAL A 26 9.87 0.08 10.60
CA VAL A 26 10.70 -1.12 10.82
C VAL A 26 11.26 -1.60 9.46
N PRO A 27 12.52 -2.06 9.39
CA PRO A 27 13.08 -2.58 8.16
C PRO A 27 12.39 -3.87 7.73
N VAL A 28 12.10 -3.96 6.43
CA VAL A 28 11.89 -5.22 5.74
C VAL A 28 13.08 -5.40 4.83
N TYR A 29 13.94 -6.34 5.20
CA TYR A 29 15.29 -6.50 4.67
C TYR A 29 16.13 -5.20 4.78
N ASP A 30 16.34 -4.49 3.68
CA ASP A 30 17.26 -3.35 3.56
C ASP A 30 16.56 -1.99 3.43
N LYS A 31 15.22 -1.95 3.55
CA LYS A 31 14.40 -0.75 3.37
C LYS A 31 13.34 -0.61 4.47
N PRO A 32 12.95 0.62 4.85
CA PRO A 32 11.79 0.83 5.73
C PRO A 32 10.51 0.25 5.09
N MET A 33 9.66 -0.38 5.89
CA MET A 33 8.43 -1.02 5.43
C MET A 33 7.53 -0.08 4.58
N ILE A 34 7.47 1.21 4.87
CA ILE A 34 6.65 2.17 4.09
C ILE A 34 7.13 2.37 2.64
N TYR A 35 8.37 2.01 2.30
CA TYR A 35 8.88 2.14 0.93
C TYR A 35 8.13 1.23 -0.06
N TYR A 36 7.64 0.08 0.40
CA TYR A 36 6.92 -0.89 -0.43
C TYR A 36 5.53 -0.39 -0.87
N PRO A 37 4.63 0.06 0.02
CA PRO A 37 3.37 0.67 -0.38
C PRO A 37 3.55 2.01 -1.11
N LEU A 38 4.57 2.80 -0.76
CA LEU A 38 4.90 4.02 -1.52
C LEU A 38 5.25 3.70 -2.98
N SER A 39 6.15 2.74 -3.19
CA SER A 39 6.52 2.26 -4.53
C SER A 39 5.30 1.71 -5.28
N THR A 40 4.37 1.06 -4.58
CA THR A 40 3.13 0.53 -5.17
C THR A 40 2.25 1.65 -5.74
N LEU A 41 2.04 2.75 -4.99
CA LEU A 41 1.29 3.90 -5.50
C LEU A 41 2.02 4.61 -6.65
N MET A 42 3.35 4.75 -6.55
CA MET A 42 4.16 5.34 -7.63
C MET A 42 4.12 4.48 -8.92
N LEU A 43 4.11 3.15 -8.78
CA LEU A 43 3.87 2.22 -9.88
C LEU A 43 2.43 2.29 -10.43
N ALA A 44 1.47 2.81 -9.68
CA ALA A 44 0.16 3.14 -10.23
C ALA A 44 0.15 4.50 -10.99
N GLY A 45 1.29 5.22 -11.02
CA GLY A 45 1.43 6.54 -11.62
C GLY A 45 1.00 7.69 -10.69
N ILE A 46 0.77 7.42 -9.41
CA ILE A 46 0.26 8.41 -8.46
C ILE A 46 1.42 9.25 -7.90
N ARG A 47 1.31 10.58 -8.04
CA ARG A 47 2.35 11.54 -7.61
C ARG A 47 1.94 12.46 -6.47
N ASP A 48 0.66 12.48 -6.08
CA ASP A 48 0.22 13.30 -4.94
C ASP A 48 -0.37 12.35 -3.88
N ILE A 49 0.40 12.13 -2.82
CA ILE A 49 0.16 11.07 -1.84
C ILE A 49 0.09 11.69 -0.44
N LEU A 50 -0.98 11.35 0.28
CA LEU A 50 -1.14 11.68 1.68
C LEU A 50 -0.67 10.52 2.55
N VAL A 51 0.25 10.77 3.47
CA VAL A 51 0.64 9.81 4.51
C VAL A 51 -0.16 10.12 5.78
N ILE A 52 -1.03 9.18 6.17
CA ILE A 52 -1.77 9.26 7.43
C ILE A 52 -1.02 8.47 8.49
N THR A 53 -0.68 9.10 9.61
CA THR A 53 0.11 8.47 10.68
C THR A 53 -0.29 8.97 12.06
N THR A 54 0.28 8.42 13.13
CA THR A 54 0.00 8.86 14.50
C THR A 54 0.71 10.20 14.79
N PRO A 55 0.19 11.03 15.72
CA PRO A 55 0.89 12.25 16.15
C PRO A 55 2.32 11.99 16.65
N ARG A 56 2.55 10.84 17.28
CA ARG A 56 3.85 10.46 17.85
C ARG A 56 4.88 10.14 16.76
N ASP A 57 4.45 9.54 15.66
CA ASP A 57 5.35 9.04 14.62
C ASP A 57 5.50 10.01 13.44
N ALA A 58 4.66 11.05 13.37
CA ALA A 58 4.60 12.00 12.25
C ALA A 58 5.96 12.60 11.87
N ASP A 59 6.76 13.02 12.86
CA ASP A 59 8.07 13.61 12.61
C ASP A 59 9.07 12.61 12.03
N GLN A 60 8.98 11.33 12.42
CA GLN A 60 9.85 10.28 11.88
C GLN A 60 9.53 9.99 10.41
N PHE A 61 8.24 9.96 10.04
CA PHE A 61 7.85 9.85 8.63
C PHE A 61 8.30 11.06 7.81
N ARG A 62 8.13 12.28 8.32
CA ARG A 62 8.62 13.50 7.65
C ARG A 62 10.13 13.51 7.50
N HIS A 63 10.87 13.08 8.53
CA HIS A 63 12.32 12.96 8.45
C HIS A 63 12.74 11.91 7.42
N LEU A 64 12.06 10.76 7.41
CA LEU A 64 12.36 9.70 6.46
C LEU A 64 12.00 10.09 5.03
N LEU A 65 10.84 10.69 4.75
CA LEU A 65 10.27 10.82 3.41
C LEU A 65 10.30 12.25 2.83
N GLY A 66 10.46 13.28 3.67
CA GLY A 66 10.44 14.68 3.28
C GLY A 66 9.10 15.11 2.67
N ASP A 67 9.13 16.02 1.71
CA ASP A 67 7.96 16.45 0.94
C ASP A 67 7.74 15.61 -0.34
N GLY A 68 8.53 14.54 -0.53
CA GLY A 68 8.50 13.70 -1.73
C GLY A 68 9.32 14.20 -2.92
N SER A 69 9.89 15.40 -2.87
CA SER A 69 10.65 15.99 -3.99
C SER A 69 11.82 15.11 -4.46
N ARG A 70 12.45 14.39 -3.54
CA ARG A 70 13.49 13.39 -3.87
C ARG A 70 13.00 12.20 -4.71
N PHE A 71 11.70 12.03 -4.85
CA PHE A 71 11.09 10.99 -5.68
C PHE A 71 10.31 11.59 -6.86
N GLY A 72 10.39 12.90 -7.07
CA GLY A 72 9.59 13.60 -8.08
C GLY A 72 8.08 13.55 -7.82
N ILE A 73 7.67 13.38 -6.57
CA ILE A 73 6.26 13.34 -6.13
C ILE A 73 6.01 14.42 -5.06
N SER A 74 4.75 14.59 -4.67
CA SER A 74 4.34 15.40 -3.52
C SER A 74 3.80 14.49 -2.42
N LEU A 75 4.37 14.65 -1.23
CA LEU A 75 3.93 14.00 0.00
C LEU A 75 3.35 15.04 0.95
N SER A 76 2.12 14.80 1.40
CA SER A 76 1.50 15.53 2.50
C SER A 76 1.27 14.59 3.69
N TYR A 77 1.01 15.16 4.86
CA TYR A 77 0.90 14.40 6.11
C TYR A 77 -0.34 14.80 6.89
N GLN A 78 -1.08 13.81 7.39
CA GLN A 78 -2.24 14.00 8.26
C GLN A 78 -2.12 13.10 9.50
N MET A 79 -2.41 13.66 10.66
CA MET A 79 -2.39 12.90 11.91
C MET A 79 -3.74 12.22 12.15
N GLN A 80 -3.70 10.93 12.46
CA GLN A 80 -4.79 10.13 12.99
C GLN A 80 -4.58 9.98 14.50
N HIS A 81 -5.39 10.66 15.30
CA HIS A 81 -5.27 10.63 16.77
C HIS A 81 -5.73 9.31 17.36
N GLU A 82 -6.77 8.70 16.78
CA GLU A 82 -7.35 7.45 17.25
C GLU A 82 -7.51 6.48 16.08
N PRO A 83 -7.03 5.22 16.19
CA PRO A 83 -7.12 4.23 15.13
C PRO A 83 -8.51 3.61 15.07
N ASN A 84 -9.52 4.39 14.69
CA ASN A 84 -10.94 3.96 14.71
C ASN A 84 -11.38 3.27 13.40
N GLY A 85 -10.47 2.59 12.70
CA GLY A 85 -10.77 1.84 11.47
C GLY A 85 -10.21 2.46 10.18
N LEU A 86 -10.11 1.62 9.15
CA LEU A 86 -9.41 1.93 7.89
C LEU A 86 -10.16 2.96 7.04
N ALA A 87 -11.50 2.93 7.04
CA ALA A 87 -12.31 3.84 6.22
C ALA A 87 -12.19 5.31 6.66
N GLN A 88 -11.73 5.56 7.89
CA GLN A 88 -11.45 6.91 8.40
C GLN A 88 -10.40 7.64 7.55
N ALA A 89 -9.54 6.90 6.82
CA ALA A 89 -8.57 7.48 5.90
C ALA A 89 -9.20 8.43 4.87
N PHE A 90 -10.41 8.13 4.37
CA PHE A 90 -11.10 8.99 3.40
C PHE A 90 -11.72 10.24 4.04
N VAL A 91 -12.10 10.15 5.32
CA VAL A 91 -12.61 11.31 6.07
C VAL A 91 -11.47 12.26 6.38
N LEU A 92 -10.36 11.75 6.92
CA LEU A 92 -9.14 12.51 7.21
C LEU A 92 -8.51 13.08 5.93
N GLY A 93 -8.52 12.30 4.85
CA GLY A 93 -7.98 12.67 3.56
C GLY A 93 -8.92 13.47 2.67
N ALA A 94 -10.13 13.84 3.10
CA ALA A 94 -11.14 14.46 2.24
C ALA A 94 -10.63 15.74 1.53
N ASN A 95 -9.87 16.57 2.24
CA ASN A 95 -9.28 17.79 1.65
C ASN A 95 -8.15 17.50 0.65
N HIS A 96 -7.45 16.38 0.79
CA HIS A 96 -6.43 15.91 -0.16
C HIS A 96 -7.06 15.33 -1.41
N ILE A 97 -8.11 14.52 -1.22
CA ILE A 97 -8.87 13.87 -2.30
C ILE A 97 -9.58 14.92 -3.17
N ARG A 98 -10.20 15.94 -2.55
CA ARG A 98 -11.02 16.96 -3.23
C ARG A 98 -12.10 16.30 -4.10
N SER A 99 -12.07 16.55 -5.42
CA SER A 99 -12.96 15.97 -6.42
C SER A 99 -12.30 14.85 -7.23
N ASP A 100 -11.07 14.46 -6.89
CA ASP A 100 -10.33 13.42 -7.60
C ASP A 100 -10.74 12.00 -7.15
N SER A 101 -10.44 11.00 -7.98
CA SER A 101 -10.37 9.59 -7.58
C SER A 101 -9.19 9.34 -6.65
N VAL A 102 -9.24 8.29 -5.84
CA VAL A 102 -8.22 7.98 -4.83
C VAL A 102 -7.85 6.50 -4.78
N ALA A 103 -6.57 6.21 -4.59
CA ALA A 103 -6.09 4.91 -4.17
C ALA A 103 -5.68 4.93 -2.68
N LEU A 104 -6.08 3.91 -1.93
CA LEU A 104 -5.65 3.67 -0.55
C LEU A 104 -4.77 2.42 -0.52
N VAL A 105 -3.61 2.52 0.12
CA VAL A 105 -2.78 1.36 0.45
C VAL A 105 -2.46 1.36 1.95
N LEU A 106 -2.46 0.18 2.56
CA LEU A 106 -2.03 0.03 3.96
C LEU A 106 -0.51 0.07 4.03
N GLY A 107 0.02 0.81 5.01
CA GLY A 107 1.46 1.09 5.13
C GLY A 107 2.33 -0.13 5.46
N ASP A 108 1.72 -1.28 5.71
CA ASP A 108 2.37 -2.54 6.09
C ASP A 108 2.19 -3.67 5.06
N ASN A 109 1.60 -3.36 3.91
CA ASN A 109 1.33 -4.30 2.84
C ASN A 109 2.44 -4.27 1.78
N ILE A 110 2.95 -5.45 1.43
CA ILE A 110 4.00 -5.61 0.42
C ILE A 110 3.44 -6.46 -0.71
N PHE A 111 3.52 -5.92 -1.93
CA PHE A 111 3.11 -6.58 -3.15
C PHE A 111 4.31 -6.79 -4.07
N TYR A 112 4.45 -7.99 -4.60
CA TYR A 112 5.46 -8.33 -5.60
C TYR A 112 4.84 -9.26 -6.65
N GLY A 113 5.07 -9.00 -7.92
CA GLY A 113 4.59 -9.88 -8.97
C GLY A 113 4.77 -9.29 -10.36
N PRO A 114 4.83 -10.15 -11.40
CA PRO A 114 4.98 -9.70 -12.77
C PRO A 114 3.77 -8.85 -13.19
N GLY A 115 4.04 -7.74 -13.87
CA GLY A 115 3.00 -6.88 -14.45
C GLY A 115 2.20 -6.03 -13.46
N LEU A 116 2.47 -6.11 -12.14
CA LEU A 116 1.71 -5.39 -11.11
C LEU A 116 1.54 -3.90 -11.43
N GLY A 117 2.63 -3.19 -11.77
CA GLY A 117 2.54 -1.75 -12.09
C GLY A 117 1.66 -1.43 -13.31
N THR A 118 1.63 -2.31 -14.32
CA THR A 118 0.75 -2.13 -15.50
C THR A 118 -0.70 -2.35 -15.11
N THR A 119 -0.96 -3.42 -14.34
CA THR A 119 -2.27 -3.72 -13.78
C THR A 119 -2.83 -2.57 -12.95
N LEU A 120 -2.01 -1.94 -12.10
CA LEU A 120 -2.47 -0.84 -11.24
C LEU A 120 -2.77 0.45 -12.02
N SER A 121 -1.98 0.76 -13.06
CA SER A 121 -2.12 2.01 -13.82
C SER A 121 -3.48 2.17 -14.52
N ARG A 122 -4.17 1.07 -14.84
CA ARG A 122 -5.49 1.10 -15.50
C ARG A 122 -6.60 1.68 -14.62
N PHE A 123 -6.39 1.74 -13.31
CA PHE A 123 -7.37 2.27 -12.37
C PHE A 123 -7.30 3.80 -12.22
N HIS A 124 -6.41 4.50 -12.93
CA HIS A 124 -6.29 5.96 -12.84
C HIS A 124 -7.62 6.71 -13.03
N ASP A 125 -8.44 6.26 -14.00
CA ASP A 125 -9.73 6.86 -14.36
C ASP A 125 -10.93 6.03 -13.88
N ILE A 126 -10.77 5.32 -12.76
CA ILE A 126 -11.79 4.42 -12.20
C ILE A 126 -13.16 5.12 -12.04
N LYS A 127 -14.21 4.37 -12.35
CA LYS A 127 -15.60 4.64 -11.99
C LYS A 127 -16.07 3.51 -11.08
N GLY A 128 -16.58 3.83 -9.91
CA GLY A 128 -16.85 2.87 -8.84
C GLY A 128 -15.63 2.60 -7.95
N GLY A 129 -15.55 1.40 -7.40
CA GLY A 129 -14.44 0.91 -6.60
C GLY A 129 -13.75 -0.28 -7.25
N ALA A 130 -12.48 -0.51 -6.94
CA ALA A 130 -11.77 -1.72 -7.27
C ALA A 130 -10.97 -2.23 -6.08
N VAL A 131 -11.08 -3.54 -5.85
CA VAL A 131 -10.34 -4.29 -4.83
C VAL A 131 -9.70 -5.51 -5.46
N PHE A 132 -8.76 -6.11 -4.73
CA PHE A 132 -8.06 -7.29 -5.18
C PHE A 132 -8.47 -8.50 -4.35
N GLY A 133 -8.53 -9.67 -4.97
CA GLY A 133 -8.69 -10.96 -4.30
C GLY A 133 -7.36 -11.71 -4.32
N TYR A 134 -6.91 -12.19 -3.16
CA TYR A 134 -5.71 -13.00 -3.04
C TYR A 134 -6.00 -14.29 -2.30
N TRP A 135 -5.53 -15.42 -2.84
CA TRP A 135 -5.72 -16.72 -2.21
C TRP A 135 -4.83 -16.85 -0.96
N VAL A 136 -5.44 -17.03 0.21
CA VAL A 136 -4.74 -17.27 1.48
C VAL A 136 -5.11 -18.61 2.10
N SER A 137 -4.20 -19.17 2.88
CA SER A 137 -4.46 -20.38 3.67
C SER A 137 -5.39 -20.12 4.87
N ASP A 138 -5.33 -18.93 5.45
CA ASP A 138 -6.17 -18.51 6.59
C ASP A 138 -6.95 -17.22 6.27
N PRO A 139 -8.14 -17.33 5.66
CA PRO A 139 -8.95 -16.18 5.30
C PRO A 139 -9.66 -15.50 6.49
N GLY A 140 -9.74 -16.15 7.66
CA GLY A 140 -10.50 -15.63 8.81
C GLY A 140 -9.94 -14.35 9.42
N ALA A 141 -8.69 -13.99 9.10
CA ALA A 141 -8.04 -12.78 9.57
C ALA A 141 -8.35 -11.52 8.73
N TYR A 142 -9.06 -11.66 7.60
CA TYR A 142 -9.21 -10.61 6.58
C TYR A 142 -10.66 -10.41 6.14
N GLY A 143 -10.90 -9.39 5.31
CA GLY A 143 -12.12 -9.30 4.50
C GLY A 143 -12.11 -10.40 3.42
N VAL A 144 -13.18 -11.18 3.31
CA VAL A 144 -13.29 -12.34 2.42
C VAL A 144 -14.30 -12.07 1.31
N ILE A 145 -13.92 -12.37 0.07
CA ILE A 145 -14.76 -12.24 -1.12
C ILE A 145 -15.39 -13.58 -1.47
N GLU A 146 -16.71 -13.64 -1.57
CA GLU A 146 -17.42 -14.77 -2.16
C GLU A 146 -17.62 -14.54 -3.66
N PHE A 147 -17.37 -15.56 -4.48
CA PHE A 147 -17.60 -15.53 -5.92
C PHE A 147 -18.70 -16.52 -6.31
N ASP A 148 -19.49 -16.19 -7.33
CA ASP A 148 -20.38 -17.14 -7.98
C ASP A 148 -19.63 -18.06 -8.97
N ASP A 149 -20.36 -19.02 -9.56
CA ASP A 149 -19.80 -19.98 -10.53
C ASP A 149 -19.22 -19.32 -11.79
N ALA A 150 -19.61 -18.07 -12.09
CA ALA A 150 -19.08 -17.29 -13.20
C ALA A 150 -17.84 -16.46 -12.82
N GLY A 151 -17.40 -16.51 -11.55
CA GLY A 151 -16.29 -15.72 -11.03
C GLY A 151 -16.64 -14.26 -10.72
N THR A 152 -17.93 -13.95 -10.58
CA THR A 152 -18.40 -12.62 -10.17
C THR A 152 -18.47 -12.52 -8.66
N ALA A 153 -17.96 -11.44 -8.07
CA ALA A 153 -18.05 -11.24 -6.63
C ALA A 153 -19.50 -10.98 -6.21
N ILE A 154 -19.99 -11.73 -5.22
CA ILE A 154 -21.38 -11.66 -4.75
C ILE A 154 -21.50 -11.24 -3.28
N SER A 155 -20.48 -11.45 -2.46
CA SER A 155 -20.50 -11.01 -1.06
C SER A 155 -19.12 -10.67 -0.53
N LEU A 156 -19.10 -9.84 0.52
CA LEU A 156 -17.92 -9.37 1.23
C LEU A 156 -18.20 -9.36 2.74
N GLU A 157 -17.42 -10.14 3.48
CA GLU A 157 -17.55 -10.29 4.94
C GLU A 157 -16.22 -9.97 5.61
N GLU A 158 -16.23 -9.13 6.65
CA GLU A 158 -15.03 -8.77 7.43
C GLU A 158 -14.79 -9.83 8.49
N LYS A 159 -13.62 -10.49 8.45
CA LYS A 159 -13.16 -11.50 9.43
C LYS A 159 -14.24 -12.53 9.79
N PRO A 160 -14.81 -13.24 8.79
CA PRO A 160 -15.87 -14.19 9.04
C PRO A 160 -15.36 -15.38 9.86
N ALA A 161 -16.14 -15.82 10.85
CA ALA A 161 -15.83 -17.02 11.63
C ALA A 161 -15.88 -18.30 10.78
N ALA A 162 -16.69 -18.31 9.71
CA ALA A 162 -16.78 -19.37 8.72
C ALA A 162 -16.62 -18.78 7.30
N PRO A 163 -15.38 -18.59 6.83
CA PRO A 163 -15.09 -18.00 5.52
C PRO A 163 -15.73 -18.80 4.38
N ARG A 164 -16.41 -18.10 3.46
CA ARG A 164 -17.06 -18.72 2.30
C ARG A 164 -16.12 -18.98 1.12
N SER A 165 -14.91 -18.44 1.18
CA SER A 165 -13.85 -18.67 0.19
C SER A 165 -12.46 -18.46 0.83
N ASN A 166 -11.41 -18.77 0.07
CA ASN A 166 -10.03 -18.48 0.42
C ASN A 166 -9.52 -17.13 -0.13
N TYR A 167 -10.38 -16.32 -0.74
CA TYR A 167 -9.99 -15.04 -1.32
C TYR A 167 -10.10 -13.92 -0.29
N ALA A 168 -8.97 -13.54 0.28
CA ALA A 168 -8.85 -12.36 1.12
C ALA A 168 -8.70 -11.10 0.27
N VAL A 169 -9.15 -9.96 0.81
CA VAL A 169 -8.94 -8.61 0.26
C VAL A 169 -7.63 -8.04 0.81
N PRO A 170 -6.58 -7.88 0.00
CA PRO A 170 -5.35 -7.22 0.42
C PRO A 170 -5.57 -5.73 0.70
N GLY A 171 -4.64 -5.11 1.41
CA GLY A 171 -4.65 -3.69 1.77
C GLY A 171 -4.36 -2.73 0.63
N LEU A 172 -5.00 -2.88 -0.54
CA LEU A 172 -4.87 -2.00 -1.70
C LEU A 172 -6.25 -1.80 -2.35
N TYR A 173 -6.66 -0.55 -2.48
CA TYR A 173 -8.01 -0.18 -2.89
C TYR A 173 -7.98 1.02 -3.82
N PHE A 174 -8.86 1.05 -4.81
CA PHE A 174 -9.05 2.19 -5.72
C PHE A 174 -10.52 2.60 -5.70
N TYR A 175 -10.80 3.89 -5.64
CA TYR A 175 -12.17 4.38 -5.66
C TYR A 175 -12.31 5.67 -6.45
N ASP A 176 -13.51 5.87 -6.99
CA ASP A 176 -13.97 7.19 -7.39
C ASP A 176 -14.23 8.09 -6.16
N ASN A 177 -14.67 9.32 -6.41
CA ASN A 177 -14.80 10.35 -5.38
C ASN A 177 -15.91 10.06 -4.35
N ASP A 178 -16.92 9.23 -4.70
CA ASP A 178 -18.04 8.92 -3.81
C ASP A 178 -17.56 8.26 -2.51
N VAL A 179 -16.35 7.68 -2.49
CA VAL A 179 -15.77 7.08 -1.30
C VAL A 179 -15.74 8.03 -0.10
N VAL A 180 -15.63 9.34 -0.33
CA VAL A 180 -15.60 10.33 0.75
C VAL A 180 -16.96 10.44 1.45
N SER A 181 -18.06 10.47 0.70
CA SER A 181 -19.41 10.50 1.30
C SER A 181 -19.75 9.13 1.89
N ILE A 182 -19.47 8.04 1.18
CA ILE A 182 -19.68 6.68 1.68
C ILE A 182 -18.99 6.48 3.03
N ALA A 183 -17.71 6.87 3.15
CA ALA A 183 -16.96 6.73 4.39
C ALA A 183 -17.48 7.61 5.54
N ARG A 184 -18.05 8.79 5.23
CA ARG A 184 -18.65 9.67 6.25
C ARG A 184 -19.95 9.12 6.81
N ASP A 185 -20.71 8.41 6.00
CA ASP A 185 -22.03 7.88 6.37
C ASP A 185 -21.95 6.47 7.01
N LEU A 186 -20.75 5.90 7.11
CA LEU A 186 -20.54 4.62 7.78
C LEU A 186 -20.85 4.69 9.28
N LYS A 187 -21.33 3.57 9.80
CA LYS A 187 -21.48 3.34 11.23
C LYS A 187 -20.32 2.47 11.72
N PRO A 188 -19.86 2.66 12.97
CA PRO A 188 -18.88 1.76 13.56
C PRO A 188 -19.38 0.31 13.58
N SER A 189 -18.49 -0.65 13.34
CA SER A 189 -18.78 -2.08 13.49
C SER A 189 -18.98 -2.46 14.96
N GLU A 190 -19.30 -3.73 15.24
CA GLU A 190 -19.36 -4.27 16.61
C GLU A 190 -18.04 -4.12 17.37
N ARG A 191 -16.92 -3.96 16.64
CA ARG A 191 -15.58 -3.73 17.18
C ARG A 191 -15.27 -2.25 17.41
N GLY A 192 -16.20 -1.35 17.05
CA GLY A 192 -16.04 0.10 17.14
C GLY A 192 -15.19 0.71 16.01
N GLU A 193 -14.93 -0.03 14.92
CA GLU A 193 -14.10 0.39 13.79
C GLU A 193 -14.96 0.78 12.58
N TYR A 194 -14.56 1.81 11.83
CA TYR A 194 -15.11 2.12 10.50
C TYR A 194 -14.44 1.21 9.46
N GLU A 195 -15.12 0.12 9.11
CA GLU A 195 -14.55 -0.96 8.30
C GLU A 195 -14.47 -0.58 6.81
N ILE A 196 -13.31 -0.84 6.19
CA ILE A 196 -13.17 -0.68 4.73
C ILE A 196 -14.07 -1.67 3.97
N THR A 197 -14.36 -2.82 4.57
CA THR A 197 -15.25 -3.83 4.00
C THR A 197 -16.69 -3.31 3.85
N ASP A 198 -17.13 -2.38 4.71
CA ASP A 198 -18.45 -1.74 4.56
C ASP A 198 -18.47 -0.72 3.40
N VAL A 199 -17.36 -0.01 3.15
CA VAL A 199 -17.19 0.79 1.93
C VAL A 199 -17.30 -0.11 0.71
N ASN A 200 -16.56 -1.22 0.69
CA ASN A 200 -16.56 -2.17 -0.42
C ASN A 200 -17.96 -2.74 -0.67
N ARG A 201 -18.68 -3.13 0.40
CA ARG A 201 -20.05 -3.64 0.30
C ARG A 201 -21.01 -2.60 -0.30
N THR A 202 -20.81 -1.31 0.00
CA THR A 202 -21.62 -0.23 -0.57
C THR A 202 -21.42 -0.13 -2.09
N TYR A 203 -20.17 -0.21 -2.58
CA TYR A 203 -19.91 -0.27 -4.02
C TYR A 203 -20.43 -1.56 -4.66
N LEU A 204 -20.30 -2.70 -3.97
CA LEU A 204 -20.76 -4.00 -4.47
C LEU A 204 -22.28 -4.02 -4.64
N ALA A 205 -23.03 -3.56 -3.63
CA ALA A 205 -24.49 -3.46 -3.68
C ALA A 205 -24.98 -2.52 -4.79
N ALA A 206 -24.19 -1.52 -5.16
CA ALA A 206 -24.48 -0.63 -6.27
C ALA A 206 -24.09 -1.20 -7.65
N GLY A 207 -23.49 -2.41 -7.72
CA GLY A 207 -22.96 -2.97 -8.96
C GLY A 207 -21.75 -2.20 -9.50
N ARG A 208 -21.04 -1.46 -8.64
CA ARG A 208 -19.91 -0.57 -8.98
C ARG A 208 -18.58 -1.03 -8.39
N LEU A 209 -18.49 -2.24 -7.83
CA LEU A 209 -17.23 -2.80 -7.34
C LEU A 209 -16.63 -3.76 -8.36
N GLN A 210 -15.41 -3.46 -8.80
CA GLN A 210 -14.58 -4.36 -9.59
C GLN A 210 -13.73 -5.19 -8.63
N VAL A 211 -13.64 -6.50 -8.87
CA VAL A 211 -12.76 -7.38 -8.10
C VAL A 211 -11.76 -8.03 -9.04
N GLU A 212 -10.47 -7.79 -8.79
CA GLU A 212 -9.38 -8.40 -9.56
C GLU A 212 -8.70 -9.50 -8.73
N VAL A 213 -8.73 -10.73 -9.23
CA VAL A 213 -7.99 -11.82 -8.61
C VAL A 213 -6.51 -11.69 -8.99
N LEU A 214 -5.65 -11.57 -7.99
CA LEU A 214 -4.20 -11.55 -8.19
C LEU A 214 -3.72 -12.93 -8.68
N PRO A 215 -2.90 -12.98 -9.74
CA PRO A 215 -2.38 -14.25 -10.24
C PRO A 215 -1.56 -14.99 -9.19
N ARG A 216 -1.50 -16.32 -9.29
CA ARG A 216 -0.75 -17.20 -8.36
C ARG A 216 0.75 -16.86 -8.24
N GLY A 217 1.33 -16.21 -9.25
CA GLY A 217 2.72 -15.75 -9.24
C GLY A 217 2.97 -14.44 -8.47
N THR A 218 1.91 -13.81 -7.95
CA THR A 218 2.01 -12.63 -7.09
C THR A 218 2.25 -13.08 -5.66
N ALA A 219 3.14 -12.38 -4.95
CA ALA A 219 3.28 -12.47 -3.51
C ALA A 219 2.61 -11.24 -2.87
N TRP A 220 1.70 -11.49 -1.94
CA TRP A 220 1.22 -10.52 -0.98
C TRP A 220 1.69 -10.92 0.41
N LEU A 221 2.38 -10.00 1.09
CA LEU A 221 2.92 -10.20 2.43
C LEU A 221 2.37 -9.13 3.36
N ASP A 222 1.59 -9.55 4.35
CA ASP A 222 1.24 -8.74 5.53
C ASP A 222 2.28 -8.99 6.62
N THR A 223 2.72 -7.93 7.29
CA THR A 223 3.81 -7.95 8.28
C THR A 223 3.27 -7.84 9.71
N GLY A 224 2.08 -8.40 9.97
CA GLY A 224 1.31 -8.26 11.21
C GLY A 224 1.91 -8.90 12.47
N THR A 225 2.81 -9.85 12.33
CA THR A 225 3.46 -10.64 13.40
C THR A 225 4.97 -10.74 13.19
N PHE A 226 5.73 -11.15 14.21
CA PHE A 226 7.19 -11.34 14.10
C PHE A 226 7.57 -12.31 12.98
N ASP A 227 6.88 -13.45 12.90
CA ASP A 227 7.15 -14.46 11.87
C ASP A 227 6.84 -13.92 10.48
N SER A 228 5.69 -13.27 10.30
CA SER A 228 5.32 -12.70 8.99
C SER A 228 6.26 -11.57 8.54
N LEU A 229 6.79 -10.77 9.47
CA LEU A 229 7.80 -9.74 9.20
C LEU A 229 9.14 -10.36 8.78
N LEU A 230 9.54 -11.45 9.46
CA LEU A 230 10.74 -12.21 9.11
C LEU A 230 10.59 -12.88 7.74
N ASP A 231 9.44 -13.49 7.47
CA ASP A 231 9.11 -14.10 6.18
C ASP A 231 9.16 -13.07 5.05
N ALA A 232 8.59 -11.89 5.27
CA ALA A 232 8.68 -10.80 4.30
C ALA A 232 10.12 -10.37 4.03
N SER A 233 10.94 -10.25 5.08
CA SER A 233 12.36 -9.90 4.95
C SER A 233 13.15 -10.99 4.22
N ASN A 234 12.88 -12.26 4.52
CA ASN A 234 13.52 -13.40 3.87
C ASN A 234 13.13 -13.50 2.40
N PHE A 235 11.86 -13.25 2.07
CA PHE A 235 11.37 -13.21 0.71
C PHE A 235 12.10 -12.13 -0.10
N VAL A 236 12.09 -10.88 0.38
CA VAL A 236 12.76 -9.76 -0.30
C VAL A 236 14.25 -10.06 -0.47
N ARG A 237 14.94 -10.47 0.59
CA ARG A 237 16.36 -10.84 0.53
C ARG A 237 16.63 -11.89 -0.55
N THR A 238 15.83 -12.94 -0.60
CA THR A 238 16.02 -14.06 -1.53
C THR A 238 15.88 -13.60 -2.98
N ILE A 239 14.84 -12.81 -3.27
CA ILE A 239 14.61 -12.29 -4.61
C ILE A 239 15.73 -11.33 -5.00
N GLU A 240 16.08 -10.37 -4.15
CA GLU A 240 17.11 -9.38 -4.47
C GLU A 240 18.48 -10.00 -4.68
N GLN A 241 18.89 -10.95 -3.82
CA GLN A 241 20.16 -11.65 -3.98
C GLN A 241 20.21 -12.51 -5.24
N ARG A 242 19.09 -13.09 -5.64
CA ARG A 242 19.05 -13.96 -6.82
C ARG A 242 19.00 -13.18 -8.13
N GLN A 243 18.30 -12.05 -8.15
CA GLN A 243 18.06 -11.26 -9.36
C GLN A 243 19.06 -10.12 -9.55
N GLY A 244 19.66 -9.59 -8.47
CA GLY A 244 20.43 -8.35 -8.54
C GLY A 244 19.57 -7.12 -8.87
N LEU A 245 18.26 -7.23 -8.62
CA LEU A 245 17.23 -6.19 -8.76
C LEU A 245 16.54 -6.01 -7.41
N LYS A 246 16.21 -4.77 -7.06
CA LYS A 246 15.61 -4.45 -5.76
C LYS A 246 14.09 -4.33 -5.81
N ILE A 247 13.44 -4.63 -4.68
CA ILE A 247 11.99 -4.50 -4.51
C ILE A 247 11.70 -3.29 -3.63
N GLY A 248 10.73 -2.47 -4.04
CA GLY A 248 10.26 -1.34 -3.22
C GLY A 248 11.29 -0.21 -3.13
N VAL A 249 11.87 0.20 -4.26
CA VAL A 249 12.82 1.32 -4.38
C VAL A 249 12.12 2.52 -5.02
N PRO A 250 11.66 3.51 -4.25
CA PRO A 250 10.94 4.66 -4.80
C PRO A 250 11.76 5.46 -5.80
N GLU A 251 13.08 5.59 -5.61
CA GLU A 251 13.97 6.29 -6.54
C GLU A 251 14.00 5.62 -7.92
N GLU A 252 14.10 4.30 -7.96
CA GLU A 252 14.04 3.53 -9.21
C GLU A 252 12.69 3.66 -9.89
N VAL A 253 11.59 3.55 -9.12
CA VAL A 253 10.25 3.73 -9.68
C VAL A 253 10.09 5.13 -10.26
N ALA A 254 10.53 6.16 -9.54
CA ALA A 254 10.50 7.55 -9.99
C ALA A 254 11.28 7.73 -11.29
N TRP A 255 12.50 7.20 -11.37
CA TRP A 255 13.35 7.32 -12.55
C TRP A 255 12.75 6.62 -13.77
N ARG A 256 12.31 5.36 -13.62
CA ARG A 256 11.69 4.60 -14.71
C ARG A 256 10.37 5.20 -15.20
N ARG A 257 9.66 5.90 -14.32
CA ARG A 257 8.43 6.64 -14.65
C ARG A 257 8.71 8.03 -15.25
N GLY A 258 9.98 8.45 -15.31
CA GLY A 258 10.36 9.79 -15.78
C GLY A 258 9.94 10.91 -14.82
N PHE A 259 9.74 10.60 -13.54
CA PHE A 259 9.47 11.62 -12.51
C PHE A 259 10.74 12.37 -12.11
N ILE A 260 11.89 11.73 -12.30
CA ILE A 260 13.21 12.27 -12.04
C ILE A 260 14.17 11.93 -13.20
N THR A 261 15.18 12.77 -13.42
CA THR A 261 16.19 12.58 -14.47
C THR A 261 17.34 11.68 -14.02
N ASP A 262 18.21 11.30 -14.95
CA ASP A 262 19.45 10.55 -14.67
C ASP A 262 20.36 11.27 -13.68
N ASP A 263 20.51 12.60 -13.84
CA ASP A 263 21.35 13.41 -12.96
C ASP A 263 20.76 13.51 -11.55
N GLU A 264 19.44 13.67 -11.45
CA GLU A 264 18.79 13.70 -10.14
C GLU A 264 18.77 12.30 -9.48
N LEU A 265 18.76 11.20 -10.24
CA LEU A 265 18.93 9.86 -9.67
C LEU A 265 20.35 9.70 -9.12
N ARG A 266 21.36 10.14 -9.88
CA ARG A 266 22.78 10.10 -9.47
C ARG A 266 23.01 10.88 -8.18
N GLU A 267 22.50 12.11 -8.09
CA GLU A 267 22.61 12.97 -6.90
C GLU A 267 22.08 12.27 -5.63
N ARG A 268 20.98 11.52 -5.75
CA ARG A 268 20.36 10.80 -4.63
C ARG A 268 21.09 9.51 -4.30
N ALA A 269 21.74 8.89 -5.27
CA ALA A 269 22.48 7.65 -5.12
C ALA A 269 23.82 7.85 -4.41
N GLU A 270 24.57 8.90 -4.75
CA GLU A 270 25.93 9.14 -4.26
C GLU A 270 26.06 9.13 -2.73
N PRO A 271 25.18 9.80 -1.94
CA PRO A 271 25.24 9.76 -0.48
C PRO A 271 25.01 8.36 0.13
N LEU A 272 24.37 7.46 -0.62
CA LEU A 272 23.92 6.15 -0.17
C LEU A 272 24.87 5.01 -0.58
N VAL A 273 26.00 5.31 -1.23
CA VAL A 273 26.94 4.29 -1.72
C VAL A 273 27.48 3.42 -0.58
N LYS A 274 27.72 3.99 0.61
CA LYS A 274 28.26 3.25 1.77
C LYS A 274 27.37 2.10 2.25
N SER A 275 26.05 2.17 2.03
CA SER A 275 25.13 1.09 2.42
C SER A 275 24.95 0.03 1.32
N GLY A 276 25.52 0.24 0.13
CA GLY A 276 25.25 -0.55 -1.07
C GLY A 276 23.94 -0.19 -1.80
N TYR A 277 23.02 0.54 -1.15
CA TYR A 277 21.79 1.01 -1.81
C TYR A 277 22.11 2.02 -2.92
N GLY A 278 23.02 2.96 -2.67
CA GLY A 278 23.46 3.92 -3.67
C GLY A 278 24.18 3.28 -4.85
N THR A 279 25.00 2.24 -4.59
CA THR A 279 25.66 1.48 -5.66
C THR A 279 24.64 0.86 -6.60
N TYR A 280 23.58 0.25 -6.06
CA TYR A 280 22.48 -0.27 -6.88
C TYR A 280 21.85 0.81 -7.77
N LEU A 281 21.55 2.00 -7.21
CA LEU A 281 20.95 3.09 -7.98
C LEU A 281 21.88 3.61 -9.09
N LEU A 282 23.19 3.65 -8.87
CA LEU A 282 24.15 4.02 -9.90
C LEU A 282 24.24 2.96 -11.00
N GLU A 283 24.21 1.67 -10.65
CA GLU A 283 24.19 0.56 -11.62
C GLU A 283 22.94 0.61 -12.52
N LEU A 284 21.80 1.14 -12.04
CA LEU A 284 20.62 1.32 -12.89
C LEU A 284 20.89 2.25 -14.07
N LEU A 285 21.66 3.32 -13.86
CA LEU A 285 22.03 4.27 -14.92
C LEU A 285 22.93 3.61 -15.98
N GLU A 286 23.71 2.60 -15.60
CA GLU A 286 24.53 1.82 -16.52
C GLU A 286 23.71 0.79 -17.33
N ARG A 287 22.71 0.18 -16.68
CA ARG A 287 21.82 -0.82 -17.31
C ARG A 287 20.80 -0.18 -18.26
N GLY A 288 20.36 1.04 -17.96
CA GLY A 288 19.34 1.77 -18.71
C GLY A 288 17.91 1.46 -18.24
N SER A 289 16.98 2.39 -18.53
CA SER A 289 15.63 2.41 -17.95
C SER A 289 14.65 1.37 -18.51
N GLN A 290 15.02 0.68 -19.59
CA GLN A 290 14.17 -0.31 -20.28
C GLN A 290 14.18 -1.71 -19.65
N TRP A 291 14.99 -1.93 -18.61
CA TRP A 291 15.17 -3.23 -17.95
C TRP A 291 14.31 -3.40 -16.71
#